data_AF-A0A6N7IGV3-F1
#
_entry.id   AF-A0A6N7IGV3-F1
#
_cell.length_a   1.000
_cell.length_b   1.000
_cell.length_c   1.000
_cell.angle_alpha   90.00
_cell.angle_beta   90.00
_cell.angle_gamma   90.00
#
_symmetry.space_group_name_H-M   'P 1'
#
loop_
_entity.id
_entity.type
_entity.pdbx_description
1 polymer ?
#
loop_
_entity_poly.entity_id
_entity_poly.type
_entity_poly.pdbx_seq_one_letter_code
_entity_poly.pdbx_strand_id
1 'polypeptide(L)'
;MGINSVLATLAANAGKGALTGLAGTAAMTVSSTVEAKIRERGTSDTPATAAGTVLGVQPKDETTTQRFNTLAHWGYGVCWGTGRGLIGAADLFHHAVYVGATGLAYDWLEGSDRRSRRLR
;
A
#
# COMPACT_ATOMS: atom_id res chain seq x y z
N MET A 1 9.91 22.18 3.08
CA MET A 1 9.44 21.03 3.88
C MET A 1 10.65 20.45 4.59
N GLY A 2 10.66 20.41 5.93
CA GLY A 2 11.82 19.91 6.69
C GLY A 2 11.90 18.38 6.64
N ILE A 3 13.08 17.80 6.86
CA ILE A 3 13.27 16.34 6.80
C ILE A 3 12.35 15.58 7.77
N ASN A 4 12.09 16.15 8.94
CA ASN A 4 11.16 15.61 9.94
C ASN A 4 9.72 15.53 9.42
N SER A 5 9.28 16.52 8.62
CA SER A 5 7.93 16.50 8.04
C SER A 5 7.79 15.45 6.94
N VAL A 6 8.84 15.22 6.13
CA VAL A 6 8.84 14.14 5.13
C VAL A 6 8.77 12.78 5.83
N LEU A 7 9.59 12.56 6.86
CA LEU A 7 9.57 11.33 7.64
C LEU A 7 8.20 11.08 8.28
N ALA A 8 7.58 12.12 8.85
CA ALA A 8 6.24 12.02 9.43
C ALA A 8 5.18 11.67 8.36
N THR A 9 5.24 12.26 7.17
CA THR A 9 4.33 11.93 6.06
C THR A 9 4.51 10.49 5.59
N LEU A 10 5.75 10.03 5.43
CA LEU A 10 6.04 8.66 5.02
C LEU A 10 5.56 7.66 6.09
N ALA A 11 5.86 7.90 7.36
CA ALA A 11 5.42 7.06 8.46
C ALA A 11 3.89 7.00 8.57
N ALA A 12 3.20 8.15 8.42
CA ALA A 12 1.75 8.20 8.46
C ALA A 12 1.12 7.42 7.29
N ASN A 13 1.66 7.53 6.08
CA ASN A 13 1.14 6.79 4.92
C ASN A 13 1.47 5.29 4.99
N ALA A 14 2.65 4.92 5.48
CA ALA A 14 3.01 3.55 5.78
C ALA A 14 2.05 2.91 6.80
N GLY A 15 1.75 3.63 7.89
CA GLY A 15 0.81 3.19 8.92
C GLY A 15 -0.62 3.09 8.43
N LYS A 16 -1.13 4.08 7.69
CA LYS A 16 -2.44 4.01 7.03
C LYS A 16 -2.51 2.81 6.09
N GLY A 17 -1.48 2.63 5.27
CA GLY A 17 -1.34 1.50 4.38
C GLY A 17 -1.41 0.16 5.12
N ALA A 18 -0.65 0.02 6.21
CA ALA A 18 -0.67 -1.17 7.07
C ALA A 18 -2.08 -1.47 7.60
N LEU A 19 -2.77 -0.46 8.15
CA LEU A 19 -4.13 -0.59 8.68
C LEU A 19 -5.13 -0.99 7.57
N THR A 20 -5.02 -0.39 6.39
CA THR A 20 -5.84 -0.79 5.23
C THR A 20 -5.53 -2.22 4.78
N GLY A 21 -4.26 -2.63 4.80
CA GLY A 21 -3.85 -4.00 4.53
C GLY A 21 -4.48 -5.01 5.49
N LEU A 22 -4.48 -4.70 6.80
CA LEU A 22 -5.19 -5.48 7.82
C LEU A 22 -6.70 -5.56 7.53
N ALA A 23 -7.34 -4.41 7.28
CA ALA A 23 -8.77 -4.36 7.01
C ALA A 23 -9.15 -5.19 5.77
N GLY A 24 -8.38 -5.09 4.68
CA GLY A 24 -8.58 -5.89 3.48
C GLY A 24 -8.39 -7.38 3.72
N THR A 25 -7.38 -7.75 4.50
CA THR A 25 -7.12 -9.16 4.88
C THR A 25 -8.25 -9.72 5.75
N ALA A 26 -8.77 -8.92 6.68
CA ALA A 26 -9.91 -9.30 7.50
C ALA A 26 -11.15 -9.56 6.63
N ALA A 27 -11.45 -8.65 5.69
CA ALA A 27 -12.57 -8.80 4.78
C ALA A 27 -12.43 -10.06 3.90
N MET A 28 -11.23 -10.31 3.37
CA MET A 28 -10.94 -11.52 2.59
C MET A 28 -11.08 -12.79 3.43
N THR A 29 -10.61 -12.77 4.68
CA THR A 29 -10.71 -13.91 5.60
C THR A 29 -12.17 -14.24 5.89
N VAL A 30 -13.01 -13.24 6.20
CA VAL A 30 -14.44 -13.44 6.44
C VAL A 30 -15.12 -14.00 5.19
N SER A 31 -14.86 -13.41 4.02
CA SER A 31 -15.43 -13.86 2.75
C SER A 31 -15.05 -15.31 2.42
N SER A 32 -13.76 -15.65 2.52
CA SER A 32 -13.27 -16.99 2.24
C SER A 32 -13.71 -18.03 3.27
N THR A 33 -13.95 -17.64 4.52
CA THR A 33 -14.51 -18.53 5.54
C THR A 33 -15.96 -18.87 5.23
N VAL A 34 -16.76 -17.87 4.83
CA VAL A 34 -18.15 -18.09 4.41
C VAL A 34 -18.22 -18.98 3.18
N GLU A 35 -17.40 -18.68 2.17
CA GLU A 35 -17.31 -19.49 0.95
C GLU A 35 -16.85 -20.93 1.26
N ALA A 36 -15.85 -21.09 2.14
CA ALA A 36 -15.36 -22.40 2.53
C ALA A 36 -16.47 -23.27 3.14
N LYS A 37 -17.27 -22.66 4.01
CA LYS A 37 -18.40 -23.31 4.67
C LYS A 37 -19.51 -23.71 3.70
N ILE A 38 -19.80 -22.86 2.70
CA ILE A 38 -20.81 -23.16 1.68
C ILE A 38 -20.36 -24.28 0.74
N ARG A 39 -19.06 -24.36 0.44
CA ARG A 39 -18.48 -25.32 -0.52
C ARG A 39 -17.91 -26.58 0.12
N GLU A 40 -18.02 -26.72 1.44
CA GLU A 40 -17.43 -27.83 2.23
C GLU A 40 -15.92 -28.03 1.94
N ARG A 41 -15.20 -26.96 1.57
CA ARG A 41 -13.75 -27.02 1.32
C ARG A 41 -12.97 -26.80 2.63
N GLY A 42 -11.90 -27.56 2.80
CA GLY A 42 -10.97 -27.41 3.93
C GLY A 42 -10.15 -26.10 3.90
N THR A 43 -9.36 -25.89 4.96
CA THR A 43 -8.38 -24.81 5.07
C THR A 43 -7.17 -25.06 4.15
N SER A 44 -6.53 -23.99 3.68
CA SER A 44 -5.38 -24.05 2.78
C SER A 44 -4.10 -23.63 3.48
N ASP A 45 -3.02 -24.41 3.33
CA ASP A 45 -1.71 -24.16 3.97
C ASP A 45 -0.68 -23.54 3.01
N THR A 46 -1.11 -23.07 1.85
CA THR A 46 -0.23 -22.50 0.84
C THR A 46 0.58 -21.30 1.37
N PRO A 47 0.01 -20.34 2.12
CA PRO A 47 0.79 -19.26 2.72
C PRO A 47 1.88 -19.73 3.69
N ALA A 48 1.58 -20.69 4.58
CA ALA A 48 2.58 -21.29 5.47
C ALA A 48 3.70 -21.98 4.69
N THR A 49 3.37 -22.73 3.65
CA THR A 49 4.36 -23.44 2.84
C THR A 49 5.30 -22.47 2.13
N ALA A 50 4.74 -21.41 1.54
CA ALA A 50 5.52 -20.37 0.86
C ALA A 50 6.42 -19.61 1.85
N ALA A 51 5.87 -19.16 2.99
CA ALA A 51 6.62 -18.45 4.01
C ALA A 51 7.72 -19.33 4.63
N GLY A 52 7.43 -20.61 4.88
CA GLY A 52 8.38 -21.56 5.42
C GLY A 52 9.54 -21.83 4.46
N THR A 53 9.26 -21.90 3.16
CA THR A 53 10.28 -22.03 2.11
C THR A 53 11.19 -20.81 2.05
N VAL A 54 10.62 -19.61 2.06
CA VAL A 54 11.39 -18.34 2.01
C VAL A 54 12.24 -18.14 3.27
N LEU A 55 11.69 -18.46 4.44
CA LEU A 55 12.36 -18.26 5.72
C LEU A 55 13.27 -19.44 6.11
N GLY A 56 13.21 -20.56 5.39
CA GLY A 56 13.93 -21.78 5.74
C GLY A 56 13.44 -22.43 7.05
N VAL A 57 12.18 -22.21 7.43
CA VAL A 57 11.59 -22.72 8.69
C VAL A 57 10.45 -23.67 8.38
N GLN A 58 10.41 -24.81 9.07
CA GLN A 58 9.32 -25.78 8.97
C GLN A 58 8.53 -25.83 10.30
N PRO A 59 7.20 -25.60 10.29
CA PRO A 59 6.37 -25.84 11.46
C PRO A 59 6.38 -27.34 11.81
N LYS A 60 6.42 -27.64 13.12
CA LYS A 60 6.62 -29.01 13.62
C LYS A 60 5.33 -29.82 13.73
N ASP A 61 4.20 -29.14 13.82
CA ASP A 61 2.89 -29.71 14.07
C ASP A 61 1.80 -28.90 13.36
N GLU A 62 0.62 -29.50 13.20
CA GLU A 62 -0.49 -28.92 12.46
C GLU A 62 -1.05 -27.64 13.10
N THR A 63 -1.03 -27.53 14.42
CA THR A 63 -1.46 -26.30 15.11
C THR A 63 -0.48 -25.15 14.83
N THR A 64 0.83 -25.43 14.86
CA THR A 64 1.86 -24.47 14.49
C THR A 64 1.77 -24.10 13.00
N THR A 65 1.47 -25.05 12.11
CA THR A 65 1.21 -24.77 10.69
C THR A 65 0.06 -23.80 10.51
N GLN A 66 -1.09 -24.02 11.17
CA GLN A 66 -2.24 -23.11 11.04
C GLN A 66 -1.97 -21.71 11.61
N ARG A 67 -1.27 -21.63 12.74
CA ARG A 67 -0.84 -20.33 13.31
C ARG A 67 0.12 -19.61 12.38
N PHE A 68 1.11 -20.33 11.84
CA PHE A 68 2.08 -19.78 10.91
C PHE A 68 1.42 -19.35 9.60
N ASN A 69 0.46 -20.12 9.11
CA ASN A 69 -0.35 -19.81 7.93
C ASN A 69 -1.13 -18.51 8.12
N THR A 70 -1.79 -18.37 9.26
CA THR A 70 -2.52 -17.16 9.66
C THR A 70 -1.55 -15.97 9.72
N LEU A 71 -0.44 -16.10 10.44
CA LEU A 71 0.58 -15.05 10.54
C LEU A 71 1.14 -14.63 9.18
N ALA A 72 1.46 -15.59 8.32
CA ALA A 72 1.94 -15.32 6.97
C ALA A 72 0.90 -14.55 6.15
N HIS A 73 -0.38 -14.92 6.24
CA HIS A 73 -1.46 -14.25 5.52
C HIS A 73 -1.66 -12.80 5.97
N TRP A 74 -1.74 -12.57 7.29
CA TRP A 74 -1.86 -11.21 7.85
C TRP A 74 -0.61 -10.38 7.60
N GLY A 75 0.58 -10.97 7.77
CA GLY A 75 1.86 -10.32 7.52
C GLY A 75 1.99 -9.87 6.07
N TYR A 76 1.58 -10.70 5.11
CA TYR A 76 1.53 -10.35 3.70
C TYR A 76 0.62 -9.14 3.44
N GLY A 77 -0.59 -9.16 4.00
CA GLY A 77 -1.54 -8.04 3.89
C GLY A 77 -0.98 -6.73 4.43
N VAL A 78 -0.35 -6.75 5.61
CA VAL A 78 0.32 -5.58 6.20
C VAL A 78 1.43 -5.06 5.31
N CYS A 79 2.34 -5.94 4.87
CA CYS A 79 3.48 -5.57 4.04
C CYS A 79 3.03 -4.91 2.74
N TRP A 80 2.03 -5.49 2.07
CA TRP A 80 1.50 -4.96 0.82
C TRP A 80 0.72 -3.66 1.03
N GLY A 81 -0.04 -3.56 2.12
CA GLY A 81 -0.69 -2.33 2.54
C GLY A 81 0.29 -1.20 2.78
N THR A 82 1.34 -1.42 3.56
CA THR A 82 2.41 -0.45 3.83
C THR A 82 3.09 0.01 2.54
N GLY A 83 3.48 -0.94 1.67
CA GLY A 83 4.09 -0.63 0.37
C GLY A 83 3.19 0.26 -0.49
N ARG A 84 1.89 -0.06 -0.59
CA ARG A 84 0.92 0.77 -1.33
C ARG A 84 0.73 2.15 -0.71
N GLY A 85 0.73 2.26 0.62
CA GLY A 85 0.70 3.56 1.30
C GLY A 85 1.88 4.45 0.92
N LEU A 86 3.08 3.89 0.87
CA LEU A 86 4.29 4.62 0.45
C LEU A 86 4.25 5.02 -1.03
N ILE A 87 3.79 4.13 -1.91
CA ILE A 87 3.60 4.43 -3.34
C ILE A 87 2.59 5.58 -3.51
N GLY A 88 1.47 5.55 -2.78
CA GLY A 88 0.48 6.62 -2.81
C GLY A 88 1.03 7.98 -2.34
N ALA A 89 1.95 7.99 -1.36
CA ALA A 89 2.62 9.21 -0.95
C ALA A 89 3.54 9.78 -2.04
N ALA A 90 4.26 8.91 -2.76
CA ALA A 90 5.10 9.31 -3.89
C ALA A 90 4.26 9.82 -5.07
N ASP A 91 3.13 9.19 -5.36
CA ASP A 91 2.20 9.59 -6.41
C ASP A 91 1.57 10.97 -6.12
N LEU A 92 1.16 11.22 -4.88
CA LEU A 92 0.65 12.52 -4.46
C LEU A 92 1.71 13.62 -4.62
N PHE A 93 2.96 13.32 -4.26
CA PHE A 93 4.07 14.25 -4.45
C PHE A 93 4.32 14.53 -5.94
N HIS A 94 4.33 13.49 -6.77
CA HIS A 94 4.47 13.62 -8.22
C HIS A 94 3.41 14.57 -8.81
N HIS A 95 2.14 14.37 -8.44
CA HIS A 95 1.05 15.23 -8.89
C HIS A 95 1.18 16.68 -8.41
N ALA A 96 1.61 16.90 -7.16
CA ALA A 96 1.84 18.25 -6.64
C ALA A 96 2.91 19.01 -7.45
N VAL A 97 4.01 18.35 -7.79
CA VAL A 97 5.07 18.92 -8.64
C VAL A 97 4.54 19.17 -10.05
N TYR A 98 3.85 18.20 -10.64
CA TYR A 98 3.30 18.30 -11.98
C TYR A 98 2.36 19.50 -12.14
N VAL A 99 1.38 19.63 -11.23
CA VAL A 99 0.42 20.74 -11.24
C VAL A 99 1.12 22.08 -11.02
N GLY A 100 2.06 22.15 -10.08
CA GLY A 100 2.81 23.39 -9.81
C GLY A 100 3.64 23.85 -11.00
N ALA A 101 4.42 22.95 -11.61
CA ALA A 101 5.23 23.27 -12.79
C ALA A 101 4.37 23.68 -13.99
N THR A 102 3.29 22.93 -14.24
CA THR A 102 2.36 23.22 -15.32
C THR A 102 1.68 24.59 -15.11
N GLY A 103 1.20 24.87 -13.90
CA GLY A 103 0.60 26.16 -13.56
C GLY A 103 1.55 27.33 -13.78
N LEU A 104 2.79 27.23 -13.29
CA LEU A 104 3.81 28.26 -13.51
C LEU A 104 4.13 28.49 -14.99
N ALA A 105 4.14 27.43 -15.80
CA ALA A 105 4.34 27.55 -17.24
C ALA A 105 3.19 28.33 -17.90
N TYR A 106 1.94 28.05 -17.52
CA TYR A 106 0.78 28.79 -18.01
C TYR A 106 0.80 30.26 -17.58
N ASP A 107 1.11 30.56 -16.31
CA ASP A 107 1.22 31.93 -15.82
C ASP A 107 2.31 32.72 -16.57
N TRP A 108 3.44 32.08 -16.86
CA TRP A 108 4.53 32.69 -17.63
C TRP A 108 4.13 32.97 -19.08
N LEU A 109 3.44 32.03 -19.74
CA LEU A 109 2.92 32.22 -21.10
C LEU A 109 1.91 33.36 -21.15
N GLU A 110 0.97 33.41 -20.20
CA GLU A 110 -0.04 34.46 -20.13
C GLU A 110 0.59 35.84 -19.82
N GLY A 111 1.56 35.88 -18.92
CA GLY A 111 2.33 37.09 -18.62
C GLY A 111 3.14 37.60 -19.82
N SER A 112 3.65 36.69 -20.65
CA SER A 112 4.39 37.02 -21.87
C SER A 112 3.47 37.63 -22.94
N ASP A 113 2.26 37.07 -23.15
CA ASP A 113 1.29 37.61 -24.13
C ASP A 113 0.79 39.02 -23.74
N ARG A 114 0.56 39.25 -22.44
CA ARG A 114 0.18 40.58 -21.92
C ARG A 114 1.26 41.63 -22.18
N ARG A 115 2.54 41.24 -22.15
CA ARG A 115 3.68 42.15 -22.39
C ARG A 115 3.81 42.49 -23.87
N SER A 116 3.67 41.51 -24.77
CA SER A 116 3.72 41.73 -26.21
C SER A 116 2.59 42.60 -26.74
N ARG A 117 1.37 42.49 -26.19
CA ARG A 117 0.24 43.36 -26.58
C ARG A 117 0.41 44.82 -26.17
N ARG A 118 1.16 45.09 -25.09
CA ARG A 118 1.37 46.45 -24.57
C ARG A 118 2.44 47.23 -25.36
N LEU A 119 3.28 46.51 -26.11
CA LEU A 119 4.35 47.06 -26.95
C LEU A 119 3.93 47.23 -28.42
N ARG A 120 2.67 46.92 -28.75
CA ARG A 120 2.02 47.19 -30.03
C ARG A 120 1.01 48.30 -29.86
#